data_AF-A0A932LYF5-F1
#
_entry.id   AF-A0A932LYF5-F1
#
_cell.length_a   1.000
_cell.length_b   1.000
_cell.length_c   1.000
_cell.angle_alpha   90.00
_cell.angle_beta   90.00
_cell.angle_gamma   90.00
#
_symmetry.space_group_name_H-M   'P 1'
#
loop_
_entity.id
_entity.type
_entity.pdbx_description
1 polymer ?
#
loop_
_entity_poly.entity_id
_entity_poly.type
_entity_poly.pdbx_seq_one_letter_code
_entity_poly.pdbx_strand_id
1 'polypeptide(L)'
;MRPAEIPAPRGRAIVLCLLLLAFLALVVGRLFALQIRDHQRLSERGAQQYERRLPVTARRGMITDRHGRELAVSLEAQSLYAHPGAVRDRRAAAAALAPILGQPRGEIQRRLAADRPFVWLQRKLAPQQAQALAGLGIRGVGLLPETRRSYPRGELAAHLVGFVGLDNTGLEGVEYQYDALLGGGPRFVAGLVDALGRVLFRDEGPARPEPAALVLTVDEVIPYVAEREPQRAVGKAQAVGGGGGGPGPRER
;
A
#
# COMPACT_ATOMS: atom_id res chain seq x y z
N MET A 1 -64.33 -64.58 5.27
CA MET A 1 -63.02 -64.34 5.90
C MET A 1 -62.89 -62.84 6.17
N ARG A 2 -62.86 -62.41 7.45
CA ARG A 2 -62.60 -61.01 7.84
C ARG A 2 -61.09 -60.87 8.12
N PRO A 3 -60.38 -59.90 7.54
CA PRO A 3 -58.96 -59.71 7.86
C PRO A 3 -58.80 -59.18 9.29
N ALA A 4 -57.82 -59.72 10.01
CA ALA A 4 -57.47 -59.30 11.35
C ALA A 4 -56.82 -57.90 11.33
N GLU A 5 -57.46 -56.93 11.96
CA GLU A 5 -56.86 -55.62 12.22
C GLU A 5 -55.74 -55.78 13.27
N ILE A 6 -54.49 -55.57 12.85
CA ILE A 6 -53.35 -55.55 13.77
C ILE A 6 -53.45 -54.27 14.59
N PRO A 7 -53.64 -54.31 15.92
CA PRO A 7 -53.64 -53.11 16.73
C PRO A 7 -52.22 -52.53 16.71
N ALA A 8 -52.01 -51.46 15.92
CA ALA A 8 -50.79 -50.68 15.99
C ALA A 8 -50.54 -50.33 17.47
N PRO A 9 -49.34 -50.56 18.03
CA PRO A 9 -49.06 -50.26 19.43
C PRO A 9 -49.03 -48.74 19.61
N ARG A 10 -50.21 -48.13 19.76
CA ARG A 10 -50.43 -46.68 19.82
C ARG A 10 -49.52 -46.04 20.88
N GLY A 11 -49.27 -46.73 22.00
CA GLY A 11 -48.32 -46.30 23.04
C GLY A 11 -46.86 -46.23 22.57
N ARG A 12 -46.39 -47.19 21.77
CA ARG A 12 -45.01 -47.16 21.23
C ARG A 12 -44.84 -46.05 20.19
N ALA A 13 -45.87 -45.83 19.36
CA ALA A 13 -45.88 -44.72 18.39
C ALA A 13 -45.87 -43.35 19.09
N ILE A 14 -46.63 -43.19 20.17
CA ILE A 14 -46.66 -41.95 20.98
C ILE A 14 -45.30 -41.70 21.64
N VAL A 15 -44.68 -42.73 22.24
CA VAL A 15 -43.35 -42.60 22.86
C VAL A 15 -42.28 -42.23 21.83
N LEU A 16 -42.30 -42.85 20.65
CA LEU A 16 -41.36 -42.53 19.57
C LEU A 16 -41.57 -41.10 19.04
N CYS A 17 -42.83 -40.67 18.92
CA CYS A 17 -43.17 -39.31 18.50
C CYS A 17 -42.71 -38.27 19.53
N LEU A 18 -42.90 -38.54 20.83
CA LEU A 18 -42.40 -37.67 21.91
C LEU A 18 -40.88 -37.59 21.93
N LEU A 19 -40.17 -38.71 21.74
CA LEU A 19 -38.71 -38.72 21.62
C LEU A 19 -38.22 -37.91 20.42
N LEU A 20 -38.87 -38.05 19.26
CA LEU A 20 -38.54 -37.29 18.07
C LEU A 20 -38.77 -35.79 18.29
N LEU A 21 -39.87 -35.42 18.96
CA LEU A 21 -40.21 -34.03 19.25
C LEU A 21 -39.25 -33.40 20.26
N ALA A 22 -38.84 -34.16 21.28
CA ALA A 22 -37.79 -33.75 22.22
C ALA A 22 -36.43 -33.58 21.53
N PHE A 23 -36.07 -34.49 20.62
CA PHE A 23 -34.85 -34.37 19.82
C PHE A 23 -34.89 -33.14 18.90
N LEU A 24 -36.02 -32.89 18.23
CA LEU A 24 -36.20 -31.70 17.39
C LEU A 24 -36.09 -30.42 18.21
N ALA A 25 -36.71 -30.38 19.40
CA ALA A 25 -36.62 -29.24 20.32
C ALA A 25 -35.17 -29.00 20.79
N LEU A 26 -34.39 -30.06 21.05
CA LEU A 26 -32.97 -29.96 21.38
C LEU A 26 -32.17 -29.35 20.23
N VAL A 27 -32.39 -29.81 18.99
CA VAL A 27 -31.72 -29.29 17.79
C VAL A 27 -32.05 -27.81 17.57
N VAL A 28 -33.34 -27.44 17.64
CA VAL A 28 -33.80 -26.06 17.48
C VAL A 28 -33.24 -25.17 18.60
N GLY A 29 -33.27 -25.62 19.85
CA GLY A 29 -32.68 -24.89 20.98
C GLY A 29 -31.18 -24.69 20.83
N ARG A 30 -30.45 -25.70 20.31
CA ARG A 30 -29.02 -25.57 20.01
C ARG A 30 -28.75 -24.62 18.86
N LEU A 31 -29.58 -24.64 17.82
CA LEU A 31 -29.50 -23.72 16.68
C LEU A 31 -29.75 -22.28 17.13
N PHE A 32 -30.77 -22.06 17.97
CA PHE A 32 -31.10 -20.75 18.53
C PHE A 32 -30.00 -20.22 19.45
N ALA A 33 -29.40 -21.10 20.27
CA ALA A 33 -28.25 -20.74 21.11
C ALA A 33 -27.03 -20.34 20.28
N LEU A 34 -26.75 -21.04 19.18
CA LEU A 34 -25.68 -20.67 18.24
C LEU A 34 -26.02 -19.37 17.50
N GLN A 35 -27.26 -19.21 17.04
CA GLN A 35 -27.68 -18.02 16.30
C GLN A 35 -27.68 -16.77 17.17
N ILE A 36 -28.11 -16.81 18.44
CA ILE A 36 -28.15 -15.63 19.31
C ILE A 36 -26.77 -15.32 19.90
N ARG A 37 -26.02 -16.35 20.32
CA ARG A 37 -24.75 -16.14 21.04
C ARG A 37 -23.56 -15.89 20.11
N ASP A 38 -23.61 -16.38 18.87
CA ASP A 38 -22.55 -16.21 17.86
C ASP A 38 -22.96 -15.36 16.64
N HIS A 39 -24.14 -14.72 16.60
CA HIS A 39 -24.51 -13.86 15.46
C HIS A 39 -23.46 -12.78 15.21
N GLN A 40 -23.05 -12.10 16.28
CA GLN A 40 -22.02 -11.06 16.23
C GLN A 40 -20.68 -11.66 15.82
N ARG A 41 -20.29 -12.80 16.40
CA ARG A 41 -18.97 -13.42 16.18
C ARG A 41 -18.79 -14.07 14.80
N LEU A 42 -19.87 -14.60 14.20
CA LEU A 42 -19.87 -15.19 12.84
C LEU A 42 -20.06 -14.11 11.76
N SER A 43 -20.91 -13.10 12.00
CA SER A 43 -21.05 -11.96 11.09
C SER A 43 -19.79 -11.10 11.05
N GLU A 44 -19.11 -10.90 12.19
CA GLU A 44 -17.81 -10.22 12.25
C GLU A 44 -16.71 -11.00 11.54
N ARG A 45 -16.66 -12.34 11.67
CA ARG A 45 -15.69 -13.17 10.94
C ARG A 45 -15.93 -13.17 9.43
N GLY A 46 -17.19 -13.12 9.01
CA GLY A 46 -17.57 -12.95 7.60
C GLY A 46 -17.22 -11.57 7.06
N ALA A 47 -17.50 -10.50 7.82
CA ALA A 47 -17.16 -9.12 7.45
C ALA A 47 -15.64 -8.88 7.40
N GLN A 48 -14.89 -9.43 8.36
CA GLN A 48 -13.42 -9.39 8.39
C GLN A 48 -12.76 -10.12 7.21
N GLN A 49 -13.47 -11.03 6.54
CA GLN A 49 -12.97 -11.69 5.33
C GLN A 49 -13.02 -10.81 4.09
N TYR A 50 -13.91 -9.80 4.06
CA TYR A 50 -14.10 -8.90 2.92
C TYR A 50 -13.56 -7.48 3.16
N GLU A 51 -13.43 -7.04 4.41
CA GLU A 51 -12.81 -5.76 4.76
C GLU A 51 -11.28 -5.90 4.78
N ARG A 52 -10.64 -5.43 3.70
CA ARG A 52 -9.18 -5.36 3.66
C ARG A 52 -8.71 -4.00 4.12
N ARG A 53 -7.84 -3.97 5.12
CA ARG A 53 -7.14 -2.74 5.53
C ARG A 53 -6.12 -2.39 4.47
N LEU A 54 -6.38 -1.33 3.72
CA LEU A 54 -5.47 -0.82 2.70
C LEU A 54 -4.72 0.39 3.27
N PRO A 55 -3.38 0.42 3.21
CA PRO A 55 -2.62 1.61 3.58
C PRO A 55 -2.92 2.71 2.55
N VAL A 56 -3.46 3.83 2.99
CA VAL A 56 -3.62 5.02 2.15
C VAL A 56 -2.64 6.07 2.64
N THR A 57 -1.89 6.63 1.71
CA THR A 57 -1.00 7.75 1.98
C THR A 57 -1.83 9.03 1.88
N ALA A 58 -1.84 9.85 2.94
CA ALA A 58 -2.48 11.15 2.91
C ALA A 58 -1.72 12.09 1.96
N ARG A 59 -2.46 13.01 1.32
CA ARG A 59 -1.86 14.06 0.51
C ARG A 59 -1.06 14.99 1.41
N ARG A 60 0.25 15.08 1.18
CA ARG A 60 1.15 15.90 1.97
C ARG A 60 0.91 17.39 1.69
N GLY A 61 1.03 18.22 2.72
CA GLY A 61 0.87 19.67 2.63
C GLY A 61 1.82 20.31 1.62
N MET A 62 1.34 21.32 0.89
CA MET A 62 2.16 22.03 -0.10
C MET A 62 3.17 22.94 0.61
N ILE A 63 4.40 23.01 0.10
CA ILE A 63 5.42 23.97 0.55
C ILE A 63 5.61 25.01 -0.55
N THR A 64 5.48 26.28 -0.17
CA THR A 64 5.66 27.43 -1.05
C THR A 64 6.68 28.40 -0.48
N ASP A 65 7.27 29.21 -1.34
CA ASP A 65 8.09 30.33 -0.92
C ASP A 65 7.22 31.55 -0.52
N ARG A 66 7.87 32.65 -0.12
CA ARG A 66 7.16 33.86 0.32
C ARG A 66 6.32 34.55 -0.75
N HIS A 67 6.56 34.23 -2.02
CA HIS A 67 5.85 34.75 -3.19
C HIS A 67 4.80 33.75 -3.72
N GLY A 68 4.58 32.64 -3.01
CA GLY A 68 3.62 31.60 -3.38
C GLY A 68 4.12 30.64 -4.46
N ARG A 69 5.41 30.66 -4.80
CA ARG A 69 6.00 29.74 -5.77
C ARG A 69 6.14 28.35 -5.15
N GLU A 70 5.73 27.34 -5.89
CA GLU A 70 5.73 25.95 -5.44
C GLU A 70 7.15 25.40 -5.28
N LEU A 71 7.50 25.01 -4.06
CA LEU A 71 8.78 24.39 -3.74
C LEU A 71 8.65 22.87 -3.58
N ALA A 72 7.55 22.40 -3.01
CA ALA A 72 7.22 20.97 -2.93
C ALA A 72 5.71 20.73 -3.02
N VAL A 73 5.33 19.82 -3.93
CA VAL A 73 3.93 19.50 -4.23
C VAL A 73 3.69 18.00 -4.21
N SER A 74 2.49 17.60 -3.82
CA SER A 74 2.06 16.20 -3.86
C SER A 74 1.25 15.94 -5.12
N LEU A 75 1.79 15.09 -5.98
CA LEU A 75 1.16 14.61 -7.21
C LEU A 75 0.47 13.28 -6.97
N GLU A 76 -0.63 13.03 -7.68
CA GLU A 76 -1.28 11.72 -7.65
C GLU A 76 -0.45 10.69 -8.40
N ALA A 77 -0.39 9.49 -7.83
CA ALA A 77 0.28 8.33 -8.42
C ALA A 77 -0.53 7.08 -8.11
N GLN A 78 -0.23 5.98 -8.79
CA GLN A 78 -0.82 4.68 -8.50
C GLN A 78 0.28 3.68 -8.19
N SER A 79 0.01 2.78 -7.25
CA SER A 79 0.92 1.71 -6.86
C SER A 79 0.27 0.36 -7.09
N LEU A 80 1.03 -0.59 -7.61
CA LEU A 80 0.59 -1.96 -7.80
C LEU A 80 0.81 -2.76 -6.52
N TYR A 81 -0.27 -3.34 -6.01
CA TYR A 81 -0.23 -4.29 -4.91
C TYR A 81 -0.75 -5.66 -5.35
N ALA A 82 -0.45 -6.67 -4.53
CA ALA A 82 -1.03 -7.98 -4.64
C ALA A 82 -1.41 -8.55 -3.28
N HIS A 83 -2.37 -9.46 -3.32
CA HIS A 83 -2.74 -10.33 -2.21
C HIS A 83 -2.35 -11.77 -2.59
N PRO A 84 -1.16 -12.23 -2.16
CA PRO A 84 -0.61 -13.54 -2.50
C PRO A 84 -1.56 -14.74 -2.36
N GLY A 85 -2.44 -14.71 -1.35
CA GLY A 85 -3.45 -15.75 -1.12
C GLY A 85 -4.63 -15.75 -2.09
N ALA A 86 -4.86 -14.66 -2.83
CA ALA A 86 -5.93 -14.56 -3.83
C ALA A 86 -5.45 -14.87 -5.26
N VAL A 87 -4.13 -14.84 -5.51
CA VAL A 87 -3.54 -15.09 -6.83
C VAL A 87 -3.49 -16.59 -7.10
N ARG A 88 -4.28 -17.06 -8.08
CA ARG A 88 -4.36 -18.48 -8.47
C ARG A 88 -3.07 -18.97 -9.13
N ASP A 89 -2.68 -18.35 -10.24
CA ASP A 89 -1.46 -18.70 -10.97
C ASP A 89 -0.43 -17.58 -10.82
N ARG A 90 0.48 -17.77 -9.88
CA ARG A 90 1.57 -16.82 -9.59
C ARG A 90 2.59 -16.73 -10.71
N ARG A 91 2.79 -17.81 -11.47
CA ARG A 91 3.76 -17.85 -12.58
C ARG A 91 3.22 -17.07 -13.77
N ALA A 92 1.96 -17.32 -14.15
CA ALA A 92 1.30 -16.57 -15.21
C ALA A 92 1.17 -15.07 -14.86
N ALA A 93 0.78 -14.76 -13.61
CA ALA A 93 0.71 -13.38 -13.14
C ALA A 93 2.08 -12.68 -13.24
N ALA A 94 3.16 -13.31 -12.77
CA ALA A 94 4.50 -12.75 -12.87
C ALA A 94 4.97 -12.58 -14.32
N ALA A 95 4.62 -13.50 -15.21
CA ALA A 95 4.95 -13.41 -16.63
C ALA A 95 4.26 -12.22 -17.33
N ALA A 96 3.01 -11.94 -16.97
CA ALA A 96 2.25 -10.80 -17.50
C ALA A 96 2.72 -9.45 -16.92
N LEU A 97 3.10 -9.42 -15.64
CA LEU A 97 3.50 -8.18 -14.96
C LEU A 97 4.94 -7.75 -15.28
N ALA A 98 5.86 -8.71 -15.43
CA ALA A 98 7.28 -8.45 -15.68
C ALA A 98 7.59 -7.44 -16.80
N PRO A 99 7.04 -7.56 -18.02
CA PRO A 99 7.36 -6.63 -19.11
C PRO A 99 6.88 -5.20 -18.84
N ILE A 100 5.78 -5.04 -18.10
CA ILE A 100 5.20 -3.72 -17.81
C ILE A 100 5.94 -3.04 -16.66
N LEU A 101 6.32 -3.83 -15.65
CA LEU A 101 7.07 -3.33 -14.49
C LEU A 101 8.57 -3.15 -14.79
N GLY A 102 9.08 -3.76 -15.87
CA GLY A 102 10.51 -3.78 -16.18
C GLY A 102 11.34 -4.58 -15.17
N GLN A 103 10.72 -5.55 -14.47
CA GLN A 103 11.35 -6.33 -13.41
C GLN A 103 11.48 -7.81 -13.80
N PRO A 104 12.49 -8.53 -13.27
CA PRO A 104 12.62 -9.96 -13.52
C PRO A 104 11.40 -10.74 -13.00
N ARG A 105 10.89 -11.66 -13.81
CA ARG A 105 9.75 -12.54 -13.46
C ARG A 105 9.95 -13.24 -12.11
N GLY A 106 11.16 -13.72 -11.85
CA GLY A 106 11.50 -14.41 -10.60
C GLY A 106 11.33 -13.53 -9.37
N GLU A 107 11.58 -12.23 -9.47
CA GLU A 107 11.40 -11.31 -8.35
C GLU A 107 9.93 -11.07 -8.02
N ILE A 108 9.11 -10.83 -9.05
CA ILE A 108 7.66 -10.68 -8.89
C ILE A 108 7.06 -11.97 -8.33
N GLN A 109 7.48 -13.13 -8.85
CA GLN A 109 7.01 -14.41 -8.36
C GLN A 109 7.37 -14.65 -6.89
N ARG A 110 8.58 -14.27 -6.45
CA ARG A 110 8.95 -14.32 -5.02
C ARG A 110 8.04 -13.45 -4.16
N ARG A 111 7.75 -12.22 -4.59
CA ARG A 111 6.82 -11.32 -3.86
C ARG A 111 5.40 -11.90 -3.82
N LEU A 112 4.93 -12.49 -4.91
CA LEU A 112 3.63 -13.17 -4.99
C LEU A 112 3.58 -14.49 -4.20
N ALA A 113 4.73 -15.08 -3.87
CA ALA A 113 4.84 -16.28 -3.05
C ALA A 113 5.00 -15.99 -1.55
N ALA A 114 5.16 -14.73 -1.16
CA ALA A 114 5.32 -14.35 0.23
C ALA A 114 4.07 -14.70 1.06
N ASP A 115 4.29 -15.21 2.27
CA ASP A 115 3.23 -15.50 3.24
C ASP A 115 2.78 -14.23 3.97
N ARG A 116 2.23 -13.29 3.21
CA ARG A 116 1.69 -12.03 3.73
C ARG A 116 0.34 -11.75 3.08
N PRO A 117 -0.61 -11.15 3.82
CA PRO A 117 -1.91 -10.83 3.27
C PRO A 117 -1.82 -9.77 2.17
N PHE A 118 -0.81 -8.89 2.20
CA PHE A 118 -0.63 -7.78 1.27
C PHE A 118 0.86 -7.60 0.93
N VAL A 119 1.18 -7.36 -0.35
CA VAL A 119 2.53 -7.04 -0.81
C VAL A 119 2.50 -5.94 -1.87
N TRP A 120 3.47 -5.03 -1.81
CA TRP A 120 3.74 -4.09 -2.88
C TRP A 120 4.51 -4.80 -4.00
N LEU A 121 3.99 -4.74 -5.22
CA LEU A 121 4.71 -5.18 -6.41
C LEU A 121 5.53 -4.04 -7.00
N GLN A 122 4.97 -2.83 -7.05
CA GLN A 122 5.69 -1.62 -7.41
C GLN A 122 4.95 -0.40 -6.90
N ARG A 123 5.68 0.58 -6.38
CA ARG A 123 5.09 1.83 -5.86
C ARG A 123 5.29 2.98 -6.83
N LYS A 124 4.35 3.93 -6.83
CA LYS A 124 4.42 5.20 -7.57
C LYS A 124 4.74 4.99 -9.06
N LEU A 125 3.95 4.12 -9.70
CA LEU A 125 4.05 3.77 -11.12
C LEU A 125 3.99 5.00 -12.01
N ALA A 126 4.65 4.90 -13.17
CA ALA A 126 4.43 5.85 -14.24
C ALA A 126 2.99 5.74 -14.76
N PRO A 127 2.35 6.84 -15.21
CA PRO A 127 0.98 6.83 -15.69
C PRO A 127 0.72 5.77 -16.77
N GLN A 128 1.67 5.58 -17.70
CA GLN A 128 1.57 4.59 -18.78
C GLN A 128 1.56 3.16 -18.24
N GLN A 129 2.37 2.86 -17.22
CA GLN A 129 2.39 1.55 -16.58
C GLN A 129 1.07 1.27 -15.87
N ALA A 130 0.55 2.26 -15.13
CA ALA A 130 -0.70 2.11 -14.41
C ALA A 130 -1.89 1.84 -15.36
N GLN A 131 -1.96 2.55 -16.49
CA GLN A 131 -2.97 2.29 -17.53
C GLN A 131 -2.85 0.89 -18.13
N ALA A 132 -1.64 0.44 -18.47
CA ALA A 132 -1.42 -0.92 -18.98
C ALA A 132 -1.82 -2.00 -17.96
N LEU A 133 -1.60 -1.76 -16.68
CA LEU A 133 -1.92 -2.71 -15.61
C LEU A 133 -3.42 -2.77 -15.28
N ALA A 134 -4.14 -1.66 -15.44
CA ALA A 134 -5.58 -1.60 -15.16
C ALA A 134 -6.39 -2.58 -16.01
N GLY A 135 -5.92 -2.91 -17.22
CA GLY A 135 -6.61 -3.81 -18.16
C GLY A 135 -6.34 -5.31 -17.98
N LEU A 136 -5.38 -5.72 -17.14
CA LEU A 136 -4.94 -7.13 -17.07
C LEU A 136 -5.90 -8.06 -16.33
N GLY A 137 -6.74 -7.53 -15.44
CA GLY A 137 -7.76 -8.32 -14.73
C GLY A 137 -7.22 -9.50 -13.90
N ILE A 138 -5.97 -9.43 -13.42
CA ILE A 138 -5.35 -10.50 -12.65
C ILE A 138 -5.95 -10.54 -11.25
N ARG A 139 -6.68 -11.61 -10.94
CA ARG A 139 -7.29 -11.81 -9.63
C ARG A 139 -6.28 -11.68 -8.49
N GLY A 140 -6.57 -10.78 -7.56
CA GLY A 140 -5.75 -10.54 -6.37
C GLY A 140 -4.62 -9.54 -6.59
N VAL A 141 -4.51 -8.94 -7.77
CA VAL A 141 -3.60 -7.83 -8.08
C VAL A 141 -4.44 -6.58 -8.34
N GLY A 142 -4.04 -5.44 -7.80
CA GLY A 142 -4.81 -4.21 -7.91
C GLY A 142 -3.94 -2.97 -7.88
N LEU A 143 -4.51 -1.85 -8.31
CA LEU A 143 -3.91 -0.53 -8.22
C LEU A 143 -4.49 0.22 -7.03
N LEU A 144 -3.63 0.80 -6.21
CA LEU A 144 -4.02 1.68 -5.12
C LEU A 144 -3.54 3.10 -5.40
N PRO A 145 -4.40 4.12 -5.27
CA PRO A 145 -3.98 5.52 -5.28
C PRO A 145 -2.97 5.79 -4.17
N GLU A 146 -1.87 6.44 -4.53
CA GLU A 146 -0.83 6.95 -3.65
C GLU A 146 -0.48 8.38 -4.08
N THR A 147 0.29 9.08 -3.24
CA THR A 147 0.84 10.39 -3.62
C THR A 147 2.36 10.31 -3.75
N ARG A 148 2.90 10.97 -4.76
CA ARG A 148 4.34 11.18 -4.95
C ARG A 148 4.69 12.63 -4.70
N ARG A 149 5.74 12.87 -3.92
CA ARG A 149 6.28 14.21 -3.70
C ARG A 149 7.13 14.63 -4.90
N SER A 150 6.90 15.85 -5.37
CA SER A 150 7.61 16.50 -6.47
C SER A 150 8.19 17.81 -5.98
N TYR A 151 9.40 18.13 -6.45
CA TYR A 151 10.15 19.34 -6.12
C TYR A 151 10.42 20.11 -7.43
N PRO A 152 9.49 20.96 -7.90
CA PRO A 152 9.60 21.59 -9.22
C PRO A 152 10.86 22.43 -9.40
N ARG A 153 11.43 22.95 -8.30
CA ARG A 153 12.61 23.82 -8.31
C ARG A 153 13.94 23.10 -8.05
N GLY A 154 13.95 21.77 -8.04
CA GLY A 154 15.17 20.97 -8.05
C GLY A 154 16.15 21.27 -6.92
N GLU A 155 17.46 21.31 -7.25
CA GLU A 155 18.58 21.36 -6.29
C GLU A 155 18.56 22.59 -5.38
N LEU A 156 18.15 23.76 -5.90
CA LEU A 156 18.12 25.02 -5.14
C LEU A 156 17.20 24.93 -3.92
N ALA A 157 16.07 24.23 -4.07
CA ALA A 157 15.12 23.98 -2.99
C ALA A 157 15.44 22.71 -2.22
N ALA A 158 16.12 21.71 -2.82
CA ALA A 158 16.35 20.40 -2.21
C ALA A 158 17.14 20.47 -0.89
N HIS A 159 18.14 21.36 -0.78
CA HIS A 159 18.92 21.48 0.46
C HIS A 159 18.17 22.15 1.61
N LEU A 160 17.27 23.08 1.31
CA LEU A 160 16.47 23.78 2.31
C LEU A 160 15.21 22.99 2.66
N VAL A 161 14.46 22.60 1.63
CA VAL A 161 13.20 21.87 1.75
C VAL A 161 13.45 20.44 2.21
N GLY A 162 14.53 19.81 1.76
CA GLY A 162 14.81 18.40 1.99
C GLY A 162 14.00 17.50 1.07
N PHE A 163 13.90 16.22 1.44
CA PHE A 163 13.14 15.23 0.70
C PHE A 163 12.33 14.29 1.61
N VAL A 164 11.49 13.46 0.97
CA VAL A 164 10.67 12.45 1.64
C VAL A 164 11.04 11.06 1.15
N GLY A 165 10.84 10.06 2.02
CA GLY A 165 11.00 8.66 1.69
C GLY A 165 9.88 8.08 0.80
N LEU A 166 9.99 6.79 0.49
CA LEU A 166 8.95 6.06 -0.24
C LEU A 166 7.60 6.10 0.51
N ASP A 167 7.64 6.01 1.83
CA ASP A 167 6.49 6.05 2.74
C ASP A 167 5.96 7.46 3.02
N ASN A 168 6.42 8.47 2.27
CA ASN A 168 5.97 9.85 2.38
C ASN A 168 6.31 10.52 3.73
N THR A 169 7.28 9.96 4.47
CA THR A 169 7.89 10.54 5.67
C THR A 169 9.00 11.51 5.28
N GLY A 170 9.03 12.69 5.88
CA GLY A 170 10.14 13.65 5.73
C GLY A 170 11.43 13.07 6.28
N LEU A 171 12.51 13.18 5.51
CA LEU A 171 13.82 12.61 5.87
C LEU A 171 14.88 13.69 6.11
N GLU A 172 14.70 14.89 5.54
CA GLU A 172 15.64 15.99 5.67
C GLU A 172 14.92 17.35 5.64
N GLY A 173 15.61 18.41 6.10
CA GLY A 173 15.21 19.79 5.90
C GLY A 173 13.85 20.16 6.52
N VAL A 174 13.15 21.08 5.84
CA VAL A 174 11.79 21.49 6.19
C VAL A 174 10.81 20.31 6.20
N GLU A 175 10.97 19.36 5.27
CA GLU A 175 10.13 18.17 5.17
C GLU A 175 10.22 17.32 6.44
N TYR A 176 11.41 17.15 7.02
CA TYR A 176 11.60 16.46 8.29
C TYR A 176 11.07 17.28 9.48
N GLN A 177 11.47 18.56 9.56
CA GLN A 177 11.12 19.43 10.68
C GLN A 177 9.60 19.58 10.87
N TYR A 178 8.85 19.65 9.77
CA TYR A 178 7.41 19.84 9.78
C TYR A 178 6.63 18.59 9.34
N ASP A 179 7.22 17.40 9.46
CA ASP A 179 6.59 16.14 9.04
C ASP A 179 5.21 15.92 9.66
N ALA A 180 5.05 16.25 10.94
CA ALA A 180 3.77 16.13 11.65
C ALA A 180 2.67 17.05 11.09
N LEU A 181 3.03 18.26 10.62
CA LEU A 181 2.09 19.21 10.03
C LEU A 181 1.77 18.86 8.57
N LEU A 182 2.79 18.42 7.84
CA LEU A 182 2.74 18.16 6.40
C LEU A 182 2.17 16.76 6.08
N GLY A 183 2.43 15.75 6.92
CA GLY A 183 2.30 14.33 6.58
C GLY A 183 0.93 13.70 6.78
N GLY A 184 0.04 14.29 7.59
CA GLY A 184 -1.29 13.74 7.90
C GLY A 184 -1.31 12.37 8.63
N GLY A 185 -0.14 11.73 8.77
CA GLY A 185 0.06 10.41 9.35
C GLY A 185 -0.37 9.24 8.44
N PRO A 186 0.15 8.03 8.69
CA PRO A 186 -0.32 6.85 7.98
C PRO A 186 -1.79 6.58 8.32
N ARG A 187 -2.62 6.31 7.30
CA ARG A 187 -4.02 5.90 7.46
C ARG A 187 -4.22 4.52 6.85
N PHE A 188 -5.02 3.70 7.52
CA PHE A 188 -5.56 2.47 6.95
C PHE A 188 -7.05 2.67 6.74
N VAL A 189 -7.53 2.39 5.54
CA VAL A 189 -8.94 2.46 5.20
C VAL A 189 -9.47 1.04 5.00
N ALA A 190 -10.69 0.78 5.46
CA ALA A 190 -11.36 -0.47 5.15
C ALA A 190 -11.83 -0.39 3.69
N GLY A 191 -11.38 -1.33 2.86
CA GLY A 191 -11.78 -1.42 1.46
C GLY A 191 -12.53 -2.70 1.18
N LEU A 192 -13.67 -2.59 0.50
CA LEU A 192 -14.32 -3.72 -0.16
C LEU A 192 -13.65 -3.94 -1.51
N VAL A 193 -13.12 -5.14 -1.71
CA VAL A 193 -12.42 -5.52 -2.92
C VAL A 193 -13.22 -6.60 -3.65
N ASP A 194 -13.41 -6.44 -4.96
CA ASP A 194 -14.10 -7.45 -5.77
C ASP A 194 -13.28 -8.74 -5.93
N ALA A 195 -13.89 -9.77 -6.53
CA ALA A 195 -13.22 -11.05 -6.78
C ALA A 195 -12.00 -10.94 -7.70
N LEU A 196 -11.81 -9.81 -8.41
CA LEU A 196 -10.69 -9.54 -9.29
C LEU A 196 -9.60 -8.70 -8.62
N GLY A 197 -9.83 -8.15 -7.42
CA GLY A 197 -8.85 -7.34 -6.71
C GLY A 197 -9.07 -5.83 -6.85
N ARG A 198 -10.15 -5.38 -7.50
CA ARG A 198 -10.49 -3.95 -7.66
C ARG A 198 -11.20 -3.43 -6.41
N VAL A 199 -10.80 -2.25 -5.95
CA VAL A 199 -11.46 -1.58 -4.82
C VAL A 199 -12.83 -1.05 -5.30
N LEU A 200 -13.91 -1.61 -4.76
CA LEU A 200 -15.29 -1.19 -5.07
C LEU A 200 -15.75 -0.06 -4.17
N PHE A 201 -15.41 -0.16 -2.89
CA PHE A 201 -15.78 0.81 -1.88
C PHE A 201 -14.63 1.00 -0.92
N ARG A 202 -14.36 2.24 -0.56
CA ARG A 202 -13.37 2.61 0.45
C ARG A 202 -14.12 3.36 1.55
N ASP A 203 -14.16 2.79 2.73
CA ASP A 203 -14.50 3.54 3.92
C ASP A 203 -13.28 4.37 4.32
N GLU A 204 -13.36 5.66 3.99
CA GLU A 204 -12.30 6.63 4.24
C GLU A 204 -12.10 6.89 5.76
N GLY A 205 -13.04 6.44 6.60
CA GLY A 205 -13.10 6.74 8.02
C GLY A 205 -13.56 8.18 8.30
N PRO A 206 -13.57 8.61 9.57
CA PRO A 206 -13.90 10.00 9.91
C PRO A 206 -12.91 10.97 9.25
N ALA A 207 -13.43 12.06 8.70
CA ALA A 207 -12.62 13.11 8.09
C ALA A 207 -11.58 13.63 9.09
N ARG A 208 -10.31 13.62 8.69
CA ARG A 208 -9.22 14.26 9.42
C ARG A 208 -8.94 15.65 8.85
N PRO A 209 -8.37 16.56 9.65
CA PRO A 209 -7.89 17.83 9.12
C PRO A 209 -6.95 17.57 7.95
N GLU A 210 -7.13 18.32 6.86
CA GLU A 210 -6.18 18.28 5.75
C GLU A 210 -4.79 18.69 6.24
N PRO A 211 -3.72 18.07 5.75
CA PRO A 211 -2.38 18.47 6.15
C PRO A 211 -2.10 19.93 5.80
N ALA A 212 -1.41 20.61 6.71
CA ALA A 212 -1.22 22.06 6.60
C ALA A 212 -0.29 22.41 5.43
N ALA A 213 -0.61 23.49 4.71
CA ALA A 213 0.32 24.10 3.78
C ALA A 213 1.33 24.97 4.54
N LEU A 214 2.59 24.98 4.08
CA LEU A 214 3.66 25.77 4.68
C LEU A 214 4.14 26.83 3.68
N VAL A 215 4.21 28.08 4.15
CA VAL A 215 4.80 29.20 3.42
C VAL A 215 6.14 29.50 4.08
N LEU A 216 7.23 29.36 3.32
CA LEU A 216 8.56 29.68 3.79
C LEU A 216 8.85 31.18 3.61
N THR A 217 9.68 31.73 4.49
CA THR A 217 10.16 33.12 4.38
C THR A 217 11.25 33.29 3.33
N VAL A 218 11.75 32.19 2.77
CA VAL A 218 12.78 32.21 1.73
C VAL A 218 12.21 32.81 0.46
N ASP A 219 13.08 33.51 -0.25
CA ASP A 219 12.83 33.96 -1.60
C ASP A 219 13.55 32.98 -2.53
N GLU A 220 12.83 32.35 -3.46
CA GLU A 220 13.45 31.54 -4.51
C GLU A 220 14.44 32.34 -5.39
N VAL A 221 14.52 33.67 -5.26
CA VAL A 221 15.61 34.47 -5.84
C VAL A 221 16.90 34.29 -5.00
N ILE A 222 17.51 33.10 -5.06
CA ILE A 222 18.97 33.00 -5.03
C ILE A 222 19.38 32.79 -6.48
N PRO A 223 19.75 33.87 -7.20
CA PRO A 223 20.13 33.75 -8.59
C PRO A 223 21.40 32.90 -8.68
N TYR A 224 21.51 32.15 -9.78
CA TYR A 224 22.66 31.80 -10.63
C TYR A 224 24.09 32.35 -10.30
N VAL A 225 24.22 33.35 -9.43
CA VAL A 225 25.45 34.01 -9.00
C VAL A 225 26.21 33.20 -7.92
N ALA A 226 25.55 32.34 -7.14
CA ALA A 226 26.23 31.53 -6.12
C ALA A 226 26.92 30.27 -6.67
N GLU A 227 26.54 29.79 -7.86
CA GLU A 227 27.11 28.58 -8.48
C GLU A 227 28.42 28.81 -9.26
N ARG A 228 28.92 30.05 -9.37
CA ARG A 228 30.15 30.34 -10.13
C ARG A 228 31.47 30.18 -9.39
N GLU A 229 31.49 29.86 -8.10
CA GLU A 229 32.74 29.57 -7.39
C GLU A 229 32.48 28.46 -6.34
N PRO A 230 32.69 27.17 -6.70
CA PRO A 230 33.91 26.50 -6.26
C PRO A 230 34.40 25.39 -7.20
N GLN A 231 34.62 25.65 -8.49
CA GLN A 231 35.41 24.72 -9.34
C GLN A 231 36.88 25.14 -9.48
N ARG A 232 37.25 26.36 -9.07
CA ARG A 232 38.64 26.85 -9.15
C ARG A 232 39.54 26.37 -8.01
N ALA A 233 39.00 25.83 -6.91
CA ALA A 233 39.80 25.33 -5.79
C ALA A 233 40.24 23.86 -5.95
N VAL A 234 39.45 23.03 -6.64
CA VAL A 234 39.76 21.59 -6.77
C VAL A 234 40.78 21.31 -7.88
N GLY A 235 40.80 22.11 -8.94
CA GLY A 235 41.77 21.97 -10.03
C GLY A 235 43.22 22.35 -9.68
N LYS A 236 43.45 23.12 -8.61
CA LYS A 236 44.82 23.49 -8.15
C LYS A 236 45.40 22.52 -7.13
N ALA A 237 44.57 21.76 -6.41
CA ALA A 237 45.03 20.81 -5.40
C ALA A 237 45.46 19.46 -5.99
N GLN A 238 45.04 19.12 -7.21
CA GLN A 238 45.44 17.87 -7.88
C GLN A 238 46.77 17.97 -8.66
N ALA A 239 47.43 19.13 -8.70
CA ALA A 239 48.68 19.33 -9.44
C ALA A 239 49.97 19.20 -8.59
N VAL A 240 49.89 18.93 -7.28
CA VAL A 240 51.07 18.82 -6.37
C VAL A 240 51.13 17.47 -5.64
N GLY A 241 50.39 16.46 -6.10
CA GLY A 241 50.34 15.13 -5.49
C GLY A 241 50.61 13.98 -6.47
N GLY A 242 51.49 14.17 -7.45
CA GLY A 242 51.87 13.13 -8.40
C GLY A 242 53.26 12.60 -8.09
N GLY A 243 53.35 11.58 -7.23
CA GLY A 243 54.58 10.82 -6.98
C GLY A 243 55.04 10.13 -8.27
N GLY A 244 56.07 10.68 -8.90
CA GLY A 244 56.79 10.06 -10.01
C GLY A 244 57.94 9.22 -9.48
N GLY A 245 57.73 7.91 -9.36
CA GLY A 245 58.81 6.94 -9.32
C GLY A 245 59.48 6.85 -10.70
N GLY A 246 60.78 7.05 -10.76
CA GLY A 246 61.60 6.91 -11.96
C GLY A 246 63.06 6.60 -11.58
N PRO A 247 63.76 5.78 -12.38
CA PRO A 247 64.84 4.89 -11.92
C PRO A 247 66.18 5.61 -11.72
N GLY A 248 66.99 5.10 -10.78
CA GLY A 248 68.32 5.62 -10.47
C GLY A 248 69.33 5.45 -11.62
N PRO A 249 70.27 6.40 -11.79
CA PRO A 249 71.34 6.27 -12.76
C PRO A 249 72.50 5.41 -12.22
N ARG A 250 73.04 4.55 -13.08
CA ARG A 250 74.37 3.94 -12.92
C ARG A 250 75.46 4.89 -13.47
N GLU A 251 76.70 4.58 -13.10
CA GLU A 251 78.02 5.17 -13.42
C GLU A 251 78.57 6.04 -12.28
N ARG A 252 79.73 5.78 -11.67
CA ARG A 252 80.93 4.98 -12.04
C ARG A 252 81.53 4.26 -10.84
#